data_AF-A0A429MMX7-F1
#
_entry.id   AF-A0A429MMX7-F1
#
_cell.length_a   1.000
_cell.length_b   1.000
_cell.length_c   1.000
_cell.angle_alpha   90.00
_cell.angle_beta   90.00
_cell.angle_gamma   90.00
#
_symmetry.space_group_name_H-M   'P 1'
#
loop_
_entity.id
_entity.type
_entity.pdbx_description
1 polymer ?
#
loop_
_entity_poly.entity_id
_entity_poly.type
_entity_poly.pdbx_seq_one_letter_code
_entity_poly.pdbx_strand_id
1 'polypeptide(L)'
;AQNNSSSAATAPAKVDKEAQRKEAARRREQTRPIRKNIEKVESQIEKLQPRLAEIEEALADTSLYEANRKDDLLKLMNEQTELKAKLEQNEEQLLELMMELEEMEASFEN
;
A
#
# COMPACT_ATOMS: atom_id res chain seq x y z
N ALA A 1 20.74 -31.84 56.10
CA ALA A 1 20.83 -30.40 55.73
C ALA A 1 21.51 -30.36 54.36
N GLN A 2 21.03 -29.76 53.28
CA GLN A 2 20.13 -28.62 53.11
C GLN A 2 19.15 -28.84 51.95
N ASN A 3 18.03 -28.14 52.08
CA ASN A 3 16.87 -28.14 51.22
C ASN A 3 17.05 -27.18 50.02
N ASN A 4 16.49 -27.62 48.92
CA ASN A 4 16.13 -26.96 47.66
C ASN A 4 15.80 -25.45 47.74
N SER A 5 16.29 -24.65 46.78
CA SER A 5 15.74 -23.33 46.43
C SER A 5 16.26 -22.82 45.07
N SER A 6 15.75 -23.41 43.97
CA SER A 6 15.90 -22.87 42.62
C SER A 6 14.55 -22.76 41.94
N SER A 7 13.71 -21.78 42.31
CA SER A 7 12.44 -21.53 41.58
C SER A 7 11.80 -20.14 41.81
N ALA A 8 12.59 -19.06 41.86
CA ALA A 8 12.04 -17.70 42.00
C ALA A 8 12.36 -16.74 40.83
N ALA A 9 13.35 -17.03 39.98
CA ALA A 9 13.80 -16.10 38.94
C ALA A 9 13.02 -16.17 37.61
N THR A 10 12.10 -17.13 37.43
CA THR A 10 11.51 -17.44 36.12
C THR A 10 10.12 -16.84 35.88
N ALA A 11 9.42 -16.38 36.91
CA ALA A 11 8.06 -15.86 36.80
C ALA A 11 7.96 -14.43 36.23
N PRO A 12 8.72 -13.41 36.71
CA PRO A 12 8.57 -12.04 36.21
C PRO A 12 9.06 -11.89 34.76
N ALA A 13 10.15 -12.56 34.39
CA ALA A 13 10.70 -12.52 33.02
C ALA A 13 9.80 -13.21 31.97
N LYS A 14 8.92 -14.14 32.38
CA LYS A 14 7.95 -14.79 31.48
C LYS A 14 6.74 -13.90 31.23
N VAL A 15 6.22 -13.23 32.26
CA VAL A 15 5.09 -12.30 32.16
C VAL A 15 5.44 -11.10 31.28
N ASP A 16 6.66 -10.58 31.38
CA ASP A 16 7.15 -9.48 30.54
C ASP A 16 7.23 -9.85 29.05
N LYS A 17 7.76 -11.05 28.73
CA LYS A 17 7.77 -11.58 27.36
C LYS A 17 6.37 -11.82 26.79
N GLU A 18 5.42 -12.23 27.63
CA GLU A 18 4.03 -12.44 27.21
C GLU A 18 3.32 -11.12 26.93
N ALA A 19 3.53 -10.09 27.77
CA ALA A 19 3.02 -8.75 27.58
C ALA A 19 3.54 -8.13 26.27
N GLN A 20 4.85 -8.20 26.01
CA GLN A 20 5.47 -7.70 24.78
C GLN A 20 4.91 -8.38 23.52
N ARG A 21 4.68 -9.71 23.57
CA ARG A 21 4.06 -10.44 22.45
C ARG A 21 2.63 -10.01 22.19
N LYS A 22 1.84 -9.80 23.25
CA LYS A 22 0.45 -9.35 23.15
C LYS A 22 0.37 -7.95 22.56
N GLU A 23 1.26 -7.06 22.97
CA GLU A 23 1.34 -5.71 22.44
C GLU A 23 1.74 -5.69 20.96
N ALA A 24 2.77 -6.47 20.58
CA ALA A 24 3.17 -6.62 19.19
C ALA A 24 2.04 -7.19 18.31
N ALA A 25 1.26 -8.15 18.83
CA ALA A 25 0.09 -8.67 18.15
C ALA A 25 -0.98 -7.59 17.94
N ARG A 26 -1.25 -6.77 18.98
CA ARG A 26 -2.20 -5.65 18.89
C ARG A 26 -1.78 -4.62 17.83
N ARG A 27 -0.50 -4.23 17.83
CA ARG A 27 0.05 -3.28 16.84
C ARG A 27 -0.12 -3.80 15.40
N ARG A 28 0.13 -5.09 15.18
CA ARG A 28 -0.08 -5.75 13.87
C ARG A 28 -1.55 -5.78 13.47
N GLU A 29 -2.45 -6.11 14.41
CA GLU A 29 -3.88 -6.12 14.15
C GLU A 29 -4.41 -4.73 13.78
N GLN A 30 -3.89 -3.69 14.43
CA GLN A 30 -4.26 -2.29 14.19
C GLN A 30 -3.74 -1.77 12.84
N THR A 31 -2.52 -2.12 12.44
CA THR A 31 -1.91 -1.67 11.17
C THR A 31 -2.31 -2.50 9.95
N ARG A 32 -2.81 -3.73 10.14
CA ARG A 32 -3.18 -4.64 9.04
C ARG A 32 -4.15 -4.04 8.01
N PRO A 33 -5.21 -3.30 8.40
CA PRO A 33 -6.13 -2.71 7.43
C PRO A 33 -5.46 -1.69 6.51
N ILE A 34 -4.63 -0.80 7.07
CA ILE A 34 -3.93 0.24 6.29
C ILE A 34 -2.92 -0.42 5.35
N ARG A 35 -2.12 -1.38 5.84
CA ARG A 35 -1.19 -2.14 5.00
C ARG A 35 -1.88 -2.86 3.83
N LYS A 36 -3.05 -3.43 4.08
CA LYS A 36 -3.87 -4.05 3.02
C LYS A 36 -4.40 -3.02 2.01
N ASN A 37 -4.75 -1.82 2.46
CA ASN A 37 -5.19 -0.75 1.57
C ASN A 37 -4.03 -0.24 0.70
N ILE A 38 -2.82 -0.11 1.27
CA ILE A 38 -1.58 0.20 0.53
C ILE A 38 -1.38 -0.81 -0.60
N GLU A 39 -1.31 -2.11 -0.27
CA GLU A 39 -1.13 -3.19 -1.27
C GLU A 39 -2.20 -3.16 -2.37
N LYS A 40 -3.44 -2.81 -2.00
CA LYS A 40 -4.55 -2.70 -2.97
C LYS A 40 -4.33 -1.53 -3.93
N VAL A 41 -3.94 -0.36 -3.42
CA VAL A 41 -3.72 0.85 -4.23
C VAL A 41 -2.48 0.67 -5.12
N GLU A 42 -1.40 0.08 -4.59
CA GLU A 42 -0.22 -0.31 -5.39
C GLU A 42 -0.61 -1.22 -6.55
N SER A 43 -1.42 -2.26 -6.30
CA SER A 43 -1.90 -3.14 -7.37
C SER A 43 -2.79 -2.43 -8.40
N GLN A 44 -3.49 -1.36 -8.01
CA GLN A 44 -4.26 -0.55 -8.95
C GLN A 44 -3.33 0.28 -9.84
N ILE A 45 -2.31 0.91 -9.26
CA ILE A 45 -1.26 1.65 -9.99
C ILE A 45 -0.57 0.73 -11.02
N GLU A 46 -0.11 -0.45 -10.58
CA GLU A 46 0.55 -1.45 -11.45
C GLU A 46 -0.31 -1.91 -12.63
N LYS A 47 -1.64 -1.86 -12.51
CA LYS A 47 -2.57 -2.22 -13.60
C LYS A 47 -2.82 -1.08 -14.57
N LEU A 48 -2.74 0.17 -14.10
CA LEU A 48 -2.99 1.36 -14.93
C LEU A 48 -1.79 1.69 -15.81
N GLN A 49 -0.57 1.52 -15.28
CA GLN A 49 0.66 1.89 -15.99
C GLN A 49 0.86 1.17 -17.35
N PRO A 50 0.66 -0.16 -17.49
CA PRO A 50 0.80 -0.84 -18.77
C PRO A 50 -0.21 -0.32 -19.81
N ARG A 51 -1.46 -0.12 -19.40
CA ARG A 51 -2.49 0.39 -20.30
C ARG A 51 -2.19 1.81 -20.77
N LEU A 52 -1.66 2.65 -19.88
CA LEU A 52 -1.24 3.99 -20.23
C LEU A 52 -0.08 3.98 -21.23
N ALA A 53 0.89 3.09 -21.05
CA ALA A 53 2.01 2.92 -21.98
C ALA A 53 1.55 2.43 -23.37
N GLU A 54 0.62 1.47 -23.44
CA GLU A 54 0.02 1.02 -24.70
C GLU A 54 -0.67 2.16 -25.45
N ILE A 55 -1.40 3.03 -24.73
CA ILE A 55 -2.08 4.18 -25.33
C ILE A 55 -1.05 5.21 -25.82
N GLU A 56 0.01 5.45 -25.06
CA GLU A 56 1.09 6.36 -25.46
C GLU A 56 1.84 5.87 -26.71
N GLU A 57 2.08 4.56 -26.82
CA GLU A 57 2.62 3.93 -28.02
C GLU A 57 1.66 4.07 -29.21
N ALA A 58 0.36 3.83 -29.00
CA ALA A 58 -0.65 4.00 -30.03
C ALA A 58 -0.79 5.46 -30.50
N LEU A 59 -0.71 6.43 -29.59
CA LEU A 59 -0.79 7.86 -29.90
C LEU A 59 0.47 8.39 -30.61
N ALA A 60 1.59 7.65 -30.55
CA ALA A 60 2.80 7.96 -31.30
C ALA A 60 2.74 7.49 -32.78
N ASP A 61 1.79 6.63 -33.14
CA ASP A 61 1.54 6.20 -34.52
C ASP A 61 0.96 7.38 -35.34
N THR A 62 1.73 7.88 -36.30
CA THR A 62 1.33 9.01 -37.15
C THR A 62 0.17 8.67 -38.07
N SER A 63 -0.10 7.39 -38.36
CA SER A 63 -1.25 6.96 -39.16
C SER A 63 -2.57 7.10 -38.40
N LEU A 64 -2.53 7.23 -37.07
CA LEU A 64 -3.72 7.43 -36.23
C LEU A 64 -4.38 8.81 -36.44
N TYR A 65 -3.62 9.78 -36.98
CA TYR A 65 -4.10 11.14 -37.25
C TYR A 65 -4.78 11.29 -38.62
N GLU A 66 -4.90 10.21 -39.39
CA GLU A 66 -5.68 10.19 -40.62
C GLU A 66 -7.19 10.40 -40.35
N ALA A 67 -7.87 11.07 -41.28
CA ALA A 67 -9.27 11.50 -41.10
C ALA A 67 -10.25 10.33 -40.87
N ASN A 68 -9.92 9.13 -41.32
CA ASN A 68 -10.68 7.89 -41.12
C ASN A 68 -10.52 7.27 -39.71
N ARG A 69 -9.53 7.71 -38.91
CA ARG A 69 -9.24 7.18 -37.56
C ARG A 69 -9.45 8.21 -36.45
N LYS A 70 -10.03 9.37 -36.77
CA LYS A 70 -10.28 10.47 -35.81
C LYS A 70 -11.09 10.04 -34.58
N ASP A 71 -12.07 9.16 -34.74
CA ASP A 71 -12.87 8.66 -33.62
C ASP A 71 -12.05 7.76 -32.67
N ASP A 72 -11.12 6.96 -33.21
CA ASP A 72 -10.23 6.12 -32.41
C ASP A 72 -9.18 6.97 -31.68
N LEU A 73 -8.65 8.00 -32.36
CA LEU A 73 -7.77 8.99 -31.75
C LEU A 73 -8.44 9.67 -30.53
N LEU A 74 -9.68 10.15 -30.70
CA LEU A 74 -10.46 10.77 -29.62
C LEU A 74 -10.68 9.82 -28.44
N LYS A 75 -11.01 8.55 -28.70
CA LYS A 75 -11.17 7.55 -27.64
C LYS A 75 -9.87 7.34 -26.87
N LEU A 76 -8.73 7.19 -27.56
CA LEU A 76 -7.42 6.99 -26.94
C LEU A 76 -7.00 8.20 -26.10
N MET A 77 -7.22 9.43 -26.60
CA MET A 77 -6.92 10.65 -25.84
C MET A 77 -7.78 10.80 -24.57
N ASN A 78 -9.06 10.47 -24.66
CA ASN A 78 -9.96 10.48 -23.50
C ASN A 78 -9.54 9.42 -22.48
N GLU A 79 -9.27 8.19 -22.94
CA GLU A 79 -8.81 7.11 -22.07
C GLU A 79 -7.47 7.47 -21.40
N GLN A 80 -6.52 8.05 -22.13
CA GLN A 80 -5.25 8.53 -21.56
C GLN A 80 -5.47 9.53 -20.43
N THR A 81 -6.38 10.49 -20.64
CA THR A 81 -6.69 11.54 -19.65
C THR A 81 -7.32 10.94 -18.39
N GLU A 82 -8.28 10.03 -18.56
CA GLU A 82 -8.90 9.32 -17.44
C GLU A 82 -7.90 8.45 -16.67
N LEU A 83 -7.02 7.74 -17.36
CA LEU A 83 -6.01 6.88 -16.74
C LEU A 83 -4.97 7.71 -15.98
N LYS A 84 -4.53 8.85 -16.53
CA LYS A 84 -3.62 9.78 -15.85
C LYS A 84 -4.24 10.33 -14.57
N ALA A 85 -5.50 10.77 -14.63
CA ALA A 85 -6.21 11.26 -13.45
C ALA A 85 -6.39 10.16 -12.38
N LYS A 86 -6.73 8.93 -12.79
CA LYS A 86 -6.83 7.79 -11.86
C LYS A 86 -5.49 7.40 -11.26
N LEU A 87 -4.41 7.48 -12.03
CA LEU A 87 -3.06 7.20 -11.57
C LEU A 87 -2.65 8.20 -10.48
N GLU A 88 -2.79 9.50 -10.77
CA GLU A 88 -2.50 10.59 -9.82
C GLU A 88 -3.31 10.43 -8.53
N GLN A 89 -4.62 10.17 -8.63
CA GLN A 89 -5.47 9.94 -7.46
C GLN A 89 -5.00 8.74 -6.62
N ASN A 90 -4.59 7.65 -7.26
CA ASN A 90 -4.09 6.47 -6.54
C ASN A 90 -2.73 6.75 -5.90
N GLU A 91 -1.84 7.51 -6.55
CA GLU A 91 -0.55 7.91 -6.00
C GLU A 91 -0.72 8.82 -4.77
N GLU A 92 -1.64 9.79 -4.82
CA GLU A 92 -2.00 10.63 -3.68
C GLU A 92 -2.56 9.77 -2.53
N GLN A 93 -3.51 8.88 -2.83
CA GLN A 93 -4.08 7.98 -1.83
C GLN A 93 -3.05 7.05 -1.20
N LEU A 94 -2.09 6.56 -1.99
CA LEU A 94 -0.99 5.72 -1.51
C LEU A 94 -0.13 6.50 -0.51
N LEU A 95 0.25 7.74 -0.86
CA LEU A 95 1.02 8.60 0.02
C LEU A 95 0.28 8.87 1.34
N GLU A 96 -1.01 9.20 1.28
CA GLU A 96 -1.83 9.41 2.49
C GLU A 96 -1.86 8.17 3.39
N LEU A 97 -2.07 6.97 2.82
CA LEU A 97 -2.12 5.73 3.59
C LEU A 97 -0.75 5.39 4.22
N MET A 98 0.35 5.70 3.52
CA MET A 98 1.68 5.52 4.06
C MET A 98 1.95 6.46 5.23
N MET A 99 1.52 7.73 5.12
CA MET A 99 1.61 8.70 6.22
C MET A 99 0.74 8.29 7.42
N GLU A 100 -0.49 7.82 7.18
CA GLU A 100 -1.38 7.32 8.23
C GLU A 100 -0.78 6.10 8.94
N LEU A 101 -0.13 5.20 8.20
CA LEU A 101 0.56 4.06 8.79
C LEU A 101 1.72 4.52 9.68
N GLU A 102 2.54 5.46 9.21
CA GLU A 102 3.66 6.00 9.97
C GLU A 102 3.19 6.69 11.26
N GLU A 103 2.16 7.52 11.18
CA GLU A 103 1.57 8.19 12.35
C GLU A 103 0.99 7.18 13.35
N MET A 104 0.30 6.15 12.87
CA MET A 104 -0.22 5.08 13.71
C MET A 104 0.92 4.31 14.40
N GLU A 105 2.01 4.01 13.69
CA GLU A 105 3.15 3.30 14.25
C GLU A 105 3.89 4.15 15.30
N ALA A 106 4.08 5.44 15.03
CA ALA A 106 4.64 6.40 15.99
C ALA A 106 3.77 6.52 17.25
N SER A 107 2.45 6.42 17.12
CA SER A 107 1.54 6.43 18.28
C SER A 107 1.73 5.26 19.25
N PHE A 108 2.40 4.18 18.81
CA PHE A 108 2.72 3.04 19.67
C PHE A 108 4.07 3.15 20.37
N GLU A 109 4.90 4.13 20.00
CA GLU A 109 6.22 4.38 20.61
C GLU A 109 6.17 5.40 21.75
N ASN A 110 5.05 6.14 21.85
CA ASN A 110 4.73 7.05 22.96
C ASN A 110 3.95 6.34 24.07
#